data_AF-A0A9D6E2W7-F1
#
_entry.id   AF-A0A9D6E2W7-F1
#
_cell.length_a   1.000
_cell.length_b   1.000
_cell.length_c   1.000
_cell.angle_alpha   90.00
_cell.angle_beta   90.00
_cell.angle_gamma   90.00
#
_symmetry.space_group_name_H-M   'P 1'
#
loop_
_entity.id
_entity.type
_entity.pdbx_description
1 polymer ?
#
loop_
_entity_poly.entity_id
_entity_poly.type
_entity_poly.pdbx_seq_one_letter_code
_entity_poly.pdbx_strand_id
1 'polypeptide(L)' 'MSKFDQAKLLVKARKLQKELQREIITVETGGGAVKVEITGEQKIKKIHIDPESVDLEDI' A
#
# COMPACT_ATOMS: atom_id res chain seq x y z
N MET A 1 8.02 -24.99 22.29
CA MET A 1 6.91 -24.89 21.32
C MET A 1 6.78 -26.20 20.57
N SER A 2 5.58 -26.76 20.47
CA SER A 2 5.34 -27.96 19.67
C SER A 2 5.48 -27.66 18.17
N LYS A 3 5.78 -28.68 17.36
CA LYS A 3 5.71 -28.58 15.89
C LYS A 3 4.34 -28.07 15.41
N PHE A 4 3.29 -28.41 16.15
CA PHE A 4 1.93 -27.92 15.90
C PHE A 4 1.78 -26.41 16.15
N ASP A 5 2.42 -25.88 17.19
CA ASP A 5 2.39 -24.44 17.49
C ASP A 5 3.15 -23.63 16.44
N GLN A 6 4.30 -24.16 15.97
CA GLN A 6 5.06 -23.57 14.86
C GLN A 6 4.23 -23.51 13.58
N ALA A 7 3.52 -24.60 13.24
CA ALA A 7 2.62 -24.63 12.09
C ALA A 7 1.48 -23.60 12.21
N LYS A 8 0.87 -23.46 13.39
CA LYS A 8 -0.17 -22.45 13.64
C LYS A 8 0.34 -21.02 13.44
N LEU A 9 1.54 -20.71 13.93
CA LEU A 9 2.15 -19.39 13.75
C LEU A 9 2.41 -19.08 12.28
N LEU A 10 2.94 -20.04 11.51
CA LEU A 10 3.18 -19.87 10.07
C LEU A 10 1.88 -19.61 9.29
N VAL A 11 0.81 -20.32 9.61
CA VAL A 11 -0.51 -20.10 8.99
C VAL A 11 -1.04 -18.70 9.32
N LYS A 12 -0.95 -18.28 10.59
CA LYS A 12 -1.36 -16.93 11.01
C LYS A 12 -0.56 -15.84 10.28
N ALA A 13 0.76 -16.00 10.19
CA ALA A 13 1.62 -15.05 9.48
C ALA A 13 1.24 -14.94 7.99
N ARG A 14 1.00 -16.07 7.31
CA ARG A 14 0.55 -16.08 5.91
C ARG A 14 -0.82 -15.41 5.72
N LYS A 15 -1.73 -15.57 6.69
CA LYS A 15 -3.04 -14.92 6.65
C LYS A 15 -2.88 -13.40 6.77
N LEU A 16 -2.11 -12.93 7.75
CA LEU A 16 -1.81 -11.50 7.93
C LEU A 16 -1.13 -10.89 6.70
N GLN A 17 -0.15 -11.58 6.11
CA GLN A 17 0.49 -11.11 4.86
C GLN A 17 -0.53 -10.93 3.72
N LYS A 18 -1.48 -11.85 3.56
CA LYS A 18 -2.54 -11.73 2.55
C LYS A 18 -3.52 -10.59 2.84
N GLU A 19 -3.78 -10.31 4.11
CA GLU A 19 -4.63 -9.18 4.53
C GLU A 19 -3.93 -7.86 4.22
N LEU A 20 -2.67 -7.69 4.63
CA LEU A 20 -1.85 -6.51 4.33
C LEU A 20 -1.68 -6.25 2.82
N GLN A 21 -1.62 -7.30 2.00
CA GLN A 21 -1.56 -7.20 0.55
C GLN A 21 -2.84 -6.64 -0.09
N ARG A 22 -3.99 -6.81 0.56
CA ARG A 22 -5.31 -6.41 0.06
C ARG A 22 -5.77 -5.08 0.65
N GLU A 23 -5.28 -4.73 1.83
CA GLU A 23 -5.51 -3.43 2.43
C GLU A 23 -4.93 -2.34 1.52
N ILE A 24 -5.74 -1.35 1.18
CA ILE A 24 -5.35 -0.18 0.38
C ILE A 24 -5.48 1.05 1.26
N ILE A 25 -4.40 1.80 1.35
CA ILE A 25 -4.31 3.07 2.04
C ILE A 25 -4.12 4.14 0.96
N THR A 26 -5.02 5.12 0.94
CA THR A 26 -4.95 6.24 0.01
C THR A 26 -4.50 7.48 0.76
N VAL A 27 -3.40 8.08 0.30
CA VAL A 27 -2.83 9.31 0.86
C VAL A 27 -2.86 10.40 -0.19
N GLU A 28 -3.20 11.62 0.22
CA GLU A 28 -3.29 12.78 -0.64
C GLU A 28 -2.45 13.93 -0.06
N THR A 29 -1.80 14.69 -0.94
CA THR A 29 -1.02 15.87 -0.57
C THR A 29 -1.16 16.95 -1.64
N GLY A 30 -0.68 18.16 -1.34
CA GLY A 30 -0.74 19.30 -2.26
C GLY A 30 -2.18 19.72 -2.56
N GLY A 31 -3.10 19.56 -1.60
CA GLY A 31 -4.52 19.90 -1.78
C GLY A 31 -5.28 19.06 -2.81
N GLY A 32 -4.76 17.88 -3.17
CA GLY A 32 -5.34 17.03 -4.20
C GLY A 32 -4.43 16.79 -5.40
N ALA A 33 -3.38 17.60 -5.54
CA ALA A 33 -2.42 17.50 -6.64
C ALA A 33 -1.78 16.12 -6.80
N VAL A 34 -1.52 15.42 -5.68
CA VAL A 34 -0.93 14.08 -5.70
C VAL A 34 -1.71 13.14 -4.79
N LYS A 35 -2.13 12.00 -5.35
CA LYS A 35 -2.79 10.90 -4.65
C LYS A 35 -2.02 9.61 -4.87
N VAL A 36 -1.70 8.92 -3.78
CA VAL A 36 -0.97 7.65 -3.81
C VAL A 36 -1.80 6.57 -3.13
N GLU A 37 -1.99 5.46 -3.82
CA GLU A 37 -2.54 4.24 -3.26
C GLU A 37 -1.39 3.30 -2.92
N ILE A 38 -1.27 2.93 -1.64
CA ILE A 38 -0.28 1.97 -1.15
C ILE A 38 -0.99 0.78 -0.50
N THR A 39 -0.36 -0.38 -0.46
CA THR A 39 -0.85 -1.51 0.32
C THR A 39 -0.48 -1.39 1.80
N GLY A 40 -1.13 -2.18 2.67
CA GLY A 40 -0.74 -2.32 4.08
C GLY A 40 0.69 -2.88 4.27
N GLU A 41 1.24 -3.56 3.26
CA GLU A 41 2.67 -3.96 3.20
C GLU A 41 3.58 -2.89 2.57
N GLN A 42 3.09 -1.65 2.44
CA GLN A 42 3.82 -0.47 1.94
C GLN A 42 4.29 -0.58 0.48
N LYS A 43 3.58 -1.34 -0.37
CA LYS A 43 3.82 -1.34 -1.82
C LYS A 43 2.95 -0.32 -2.52
N ILE A 44 3.56 0.52 -3.36
CA ILE A 44 2.83 1.45 -4.21
C ILE A 44 2.03 0.67 -5.26
N LYS A 45 0.73 0.97 -5.35
CA LYS A 45 -0.18 0.42 -6.34
C LYS A 45 -0.47 1.40 -7.47
N LYS A 46 -0.70 2.66 -7.10
CA LYS A 46 -1.08 3.70 -8.05
C LYS A 46 -0.61 5.05 -7.55
N ILE A 47 -0.16 5.88 -8.48
CA ILE A 47 0.08 7.30 -8.28
C ILE A 47 -0.82 8.02 -9.27
N HIS A 48 -1.57 8.99 -8.78
CA HIS A 48 -2.35 9.92 -9.57
C HIS A 48 -1.82 11.32 -9.29
N ILE A 49 -1.57 12.06 -10.37
CA ILE A 49 -1.14 13.45 -10.34
C ILE A 49 -2.18 14.23 -11.15
N ASP A 50 -2.69 15.30 -10.57
CA ASP A 50 -3.61 16.21 -11.25
C ASP A 50 -2.84 16.98 -12.34
N PRO A 51 -3.21 16.85 -13.63
CA PRO A 51 -2.55 17.57 -14.72
C PRO A 51 -2.60 19.09 -14.57
N GLU A 52 -3.65 19.65 -13.94
CA GLU A 52 -3.75 21.10 -13.71
C GLU A 52 -2.69 21.60 -12.71
N SER A 53 -2.16 20.70 -11.90
CA SER A 53 -1.08 20.98 -10.94
C SER A 53 0.31 20.73 -11.53
N VAL A 54 0.42 20.41 -12.83
CA VAL A 54 1.70 20.15 -13.51
C VAL A 54 2.03 21.31 -14.45
N ASP A 55 3.13 21.99 -14.17
CA ASP A 55 3.74 22.92 -15.11
C ASP A 55 4.52 22.13 -16.18
N LEU A 56 4.15 22.32 -17.45
CA LEU A 56 4.77 21.63 -18.58
C LEU A 56 5.87 22.48 -19.25
N GLU A 57 6.04 23.74 -18.87
CA GLU A 57 7.05 24.62 -19.47
C GLU A 57 8.49 24.18 -19.12
N ASP A 58 8.64 23.48 -17.99
CA ASP A 58 9.93 23.01 -17.44
C ASP A 58 10.19 21.50 -17.64
N ILE A 59 9.43 20.81 -18.50
CA ILE A 59 9.57 19.35 -18.77
C ILE A 59 10.38 19.06 -20.02
#